data_AF-A0A529Y599-F1
#
_entry.id   AF-A0A529Y599-F1
#
_cell.length_a   1.000
_cell.length_b   1.000
_cell.length_c   1.000
_cell.angle_alpha   90.00
_cell.angle_beta   90.00
_cell.angle_gamma   90.00
#
_symmetry.space_group_name_H-M   'P 1'
#
loop_
_entity.id
_entity.type
_entity.pdbx_description
1 polymer ?
#
loop_
_entity_poly.entity_id
_entity_poly.type
_entity_poly.pdbx_seq_one_letter_code
_entity_poly.pdbx_strand_id
1 'polypeptide(L)' 'MSLPKFFIGMMFALAIVIGWSYFDGASARTILLRAIVCAVIIQAGYF' A
#
# COMPACT_ATOMS: atom_id res chain seq x y z
N MET A 1 8.47 16.30 2.57
CA MET A 1 7.10 16.62 2.07
C MET A 1 6.20 16.94 3.26
N SER A 2 5.06 17.63 3.12
CA SER A 2 4.17 17.77 4.29
C SER A 2 3.39 16.47 4.51
N LEU A 3 3.24 16.09 5.78
CA LEU A 3 2.56 14.86 6.22
C LEU A 3 1.22 14.58 5.50
N PRO A 4 0.33 15.57 5.30
CA PRO A 4 -0.96 15.32 4.66
C PRO A 4 -0.83 14.83 3.21
N LYS A 5 0.13 15.39 2.46
CA LYS A 5 0.37 15.03 1.05
C LYS A 5 0.88 13.59 0.94
N PHE A 6 1.72 13.19 1.90
CA PHE A 6 2.31 11.86 1.96
C PHE A 6 1.23 10.80 2.20
N PHE A 7 0.33 11.01 3.17
CA PHE A 7 -0.76 10.06 3.43
C PHE A 7 -1.68 9.87 2.22
N ILE A 8 -2.00 10.94 1.49
CA ILE A 8 -2.80 10.84 0.26
C ILE A 8 -2.11 9.95 -0.77
N GLY A 9 -0.83 10.18 -1.03
CA GLY A 9 -0.05 9.34 -1.97
C GLY A 9 0.06 7.88 -1.51
N MET A 10 0.26 7.66 -0.22
CA MET A 10 0.31 6.32 0.39
C MET A 10 -1.01 5.58 0.22
N MET A 11 -2.15 6.23 0.44
CA MET A 11 -3.47 5.62 0.21
C MET A 11 -3.70 5.24 -1.25
N PHE A 12 -3.26 6.09 -2.19
CA PHE A 12 -3.32 5.75 -3.62
C PHE A 12 -2.48 4.51 -3.96
N ALA A 13 -1.24 4.45 -3.47
CA ALA A 13 -0.38 3.29 -3.68
C ALA A 13 -1.00 2.00 -3.11
N LEU A 14 -1.56 2.07 -1.90
CA LEU A 14 -2.23 0.93 -1.27
C LEU A 14 -3.48 0.50 -2.02
N ALA A 15 -4.29 1.45 -2.53
CA ALA A 15 -5.46 1.14 -3.33
C ALA A 15 -5.08 0.37 -4.62
N ILE A 16 -3.99 0.76 -5.27
CA ILE A 16 -3.48 0.06 -6.45
C ILE A 16 -3.01 -1.35 -6.09
N VAL A 17 -2.21 -1.50 -5.02
CA VAL A 17 -1.71 -2.82 -4.59
C VAL A 17 -2.85 -3.77 -4.23
N ILE A 18 -3.87 -3.28 -3.52
CA ILE A 18 -5.04 -4.06 -3.15
C ILE A 18 -5.86 -4.42 -4.39
N GLY A 19 -6.17 -3.44 -5.25
CA GLY A 19 -6.97 -3.65 -6.45
C GLY A 19 -6.31 -4.64 -7.42
N TRP A 20 -5.00 -4.51 -7.64
CA TRP A 20 -4.25 -5.43 -8.50
C TRP A 20 -4.18 -6.83 -7.89
N SER A 21 -3.97 -6.94 -6.58
CA SER A 21 -3.93 -8.25 -5.92
C SER A 21 -5.30 -8.95 -5.91
N TYR A 22 -6.40 -8.18 -5.87
CA TYR A 22 -7.74 -8.72 -6.05
C TYR A 22 -7.96 -9.23 -7.48
N PHE A 23 -7.52 -8.47 -8.50
CA PHE A 23 -7.61 -8.87 -9.90
C PHE A 23 -6.78 -10.14 -10.21
N ASP A 24 -5.64 -10.29 -9.54
CA ASP A 24 -4.76 -11.46 -9.59
C ASP A 24 -5.34 -12.69 -8.85
N GLY A 25 -6.54 -12.57 -8.26
CA GLY A 25 -7.18 -13.66 -7.53
C GLY A 25 -6.49 -14.04 -6.22
N ALA A 26 -5.65 -13.15 -5.67
CA ALA A 26 -4.91 -13.43 -4.45
C ALA A 26 -5.84 -13.59 -3.24
N SER A 27 -5.48 -14.50 -2.33
CA SER A 27 -6.23 -14.68 -1.09
C SER A 27 -6.21 -13.41 -0.23
N ALA A 28 -7.27 -13.18 0.57
CA ALA A 28 -7.35 -12.01 1.46
C ALA A 28 -6.13 -11.84 2.38
N ARG A 29 -5.56 -12.96 2.87
CA ARG A 29 -4.34 -12.95 3.70
C ARG A 29 -3.13 -12.45 2.91
N THR A 30 -2.99 -12.88 1.67
CA THR A 30 -1.92 -12.43 0.76
C THR A 30 -2.06 -10.94 0.45
N ILE A 31 -3.28 -10.48 0.15
CA ILE A 31 -3.56 -9.05 -0.10
C ILE A 31 -3.18 -8.22 1.13
N LEU A 32 -3.58 -8.65 2.32
CA LEU A 32 -3.25 -7.96 3.58
C LEU A 32 -1.74 -7.86 3.80
N LEU A 33 -1.01 -8.96 3.62
CA LEU A 33 0.46 -8.97 3.74
C LEU A 33 1.12 -8.03 2.74
N ARG A 34 0.68 -8.03 1.47
CA ARG A 34 1.19 -7.13 0.44
C ARG A 34 0.93 -5.66 0.79
N ALA A 35 -0.25 -5.34 1.30
CA ALA A 35 -0.59 -3.98 1.73
C ALA A 35 0.28 -3.53 2.92
N ILE A 36 0.49 -4.39 3.92
CA ILE A 36 1.36 -4.09 5.08
C ILE A 36 2.81 -3.86 4.62
N VAL A 37 3.37 -4.76 3.81
CA VAL A 37 4.75 -4.63 3.31
C VAL A 37 4.91 -3.36 2.48
N CYS A 38 3.95 -3.05 1.60
CA CYS A 38 3.95 -1.81 0.84
C CYS A 38 3.94 -0.58 1.74
N ALA A 39 3.07 -0.56 2.77
CA ALA A 39 2.99 0.52 3.73
C ALA A 39 4.29 0.70 4.53
N VAL A 40 4.96 -0.39 4.89
CA VAL A 40 6.26 -0.35 5.59
C VAL A 40 7.35 0.22 4.68
N ILE A 41 7.42 -0.22 3.42
CA ILE A 41 8.42 0.28 2.45
C ILE A 41 8.22 1.79 2.20
N ILE A 42 6.99 2.22 2.00
CA ILE A 42 6.67 3.65 1.78
C ILE A 42 7.02 4.49 3.01
N GLN A 43 6.77 3.99 4.22
CA GLN A 43 7.16 4.68 5.46
C GLN A 43 8.68 4.71 5.68
N ALA A 44 9.37 3.61 5.39
CA ALA A 44 10.83 3.53 5.53
C ALA A 44 11.55 4.48 4.57
N GLY A 45 11.01 4.70 3.36
CA GLY A 45 11.56 5.69 2.43
C GLY A 45 11.18 7.14 2.73
N TYR A 46 10.26 7.38 3.67
CA TYR A 46 9.89 8.72 4.13
C TYR A 46 10.71 9.19 5.34
N PHE A 47 11.08 8.25 6.23
CA PHE A 47 11.98 8.49 7.37
C PHE A 47 13.37 8.95 6.90
#